data_AF-A0A327RXQ7-F1
#
_entry.id   AF-A0A327RXQ7-F1
#
_cell.length_a   1.000
_cell.length_b   1.000
_cell.length_c   1.000
_cell.angle_alpha   90.00
_cell.angle_beta   90.00
_cell.angle_gamma   90.00
#
_symmetry.space_group_name_H-M   'P 1'
#
loop_
_entity.id
_entity.type
_entity.pdbx_description
1 polymer ?
#
loop_
_entity_poly.entity_id
_entity_poly.type
_entity_poly.pdbx_seq_one_letter_code
_entity_poly.pdbx_strand_id
1 'polypeptide(L)'
;MKESEIKTIWSVPKYLPYVQQELTEEILLDAEKQLGYKLPKEYIELLKIQNGGYTRFTLSGDTGQLYGIGPHFPSITAMDLTDYADTVSYELHGLIPFDGDGQWYICFDYRSGSIDPEITFIDLECDEQEVIADSFKDYLGLLEIDAENVYVMETELAIEDVLEEISKVVSIEFEEPDFYNYGYADYKGDFKDGYIWVSPNQVPASFIREEDDNYEQLKSLEKGASLRYPELSEHCLLVSFSGDKVRKEFFKALTDSPIKMKELEELLDP
;
A
#
# COMPACT_ATOMS: atom_id res chain seq x y z
N MET A 1 -9.96 -5.04 11.77
CA MET A 1 -9.14 -6.09 11.12
C MET A 1 -9.20 -7.43 11.87
N LYS A 2 -9.38 -8.55 11.14
CA LYS A 2 -9.28 -9.94 11.63
C LYS A 2 -7.81 -10.38 11.74
N GLU A 3 -7.49 -11.41 12.53
CA GLU A 3 -6.10 -11.89 12.70
C GLU A 3 -5.45 -12.36 11.38
N SER A 4 -6.25 -12.91 10.46
CA SER A 4 -5.78 -13.31 9.13
C SER A 4 -5.31 -12.12 8.29
N GLU A 5 -6.04 -11.01 8.36
CA GLU A 5 -5.76 -9.76 7.62
C GLU A 5 -4.51 -9.07 8.16
N ILE A 6 -4.26 -9.14 9.48
CA ILE A 6 -3.04 -8.62 10.11
C ILE A 6 -1.78 -9.28 9.53
N LYS A 7 -1.83 -10.59 9.24
CA LYS A 7 -0.68 -11.32 8.67
C LYS A 7 -0.42 -11.00 7.21
N THR A 8 -1.43 -10.50 6.50
CA THR A 8 -1.36 -10.15 5.08
C THR A 8 -1.39 -8.65 4.85
N ILE A 9 -1.31 -7.82 5.89
CA ILE A 9 -1.47 -6.37 5.81
C ILE A 9 -0.47 -5.68 4.88
N TRP A 10 0.73 -6.25 4.71
CA TRP A 10 1.79 -5.67 3.89
C TRP A 10 1.51 -5.86 2.40
N SER A 11 1.76 -4.80 1.63
CA SER A 11 1.69 -4.85 0.18
C SER A 11 2.82 -5.71 -0.41
N VAL A 12 2.49 -6.38 -1.51
CA VAL A 12 3.41 -7.27 -2.24
C VAL A 12 3.47 -6.80 -3.69
N PRO A 13 4.67 -6.67 -4.29
CA PRO A 13 5.99 -6.84 -3.68
C PRO A 13 6.30 -5.77 -2.64
N LYS A 14 7.11 -6.12 -1.64
CA LYS A 14 7.66 -5.12 -0.72
C LYS A 14 8.67 -4.23 -1.45
N TYR A 15 8.52 -2.92 -1.33
CA TYR A 15 9.51 -1.96 -1.82
C TYR A 15 10.66 -1.88 -0.80
N LEU A 16 11.79 -2.53 -1.13
CA LEU A 16 12.89 -2.76 -0.20
C LEU A 16 13.45 -1.49 0.48
N PRO A 17 13.57 -0.33 -0.19
CA PRO A 17 14.07 0.89 0.44
C PRO A 17 13.25 1.35 1.63
N TYR A 18 11.96 1.02 1.69
CA TYR A 18 11.03 1.48 2.74
C TYR A 18 10.89 0.45 3.88
N VAL A 19 11.63 -0.65 3.82
CA VAL A 19 11.61 -1.69 4.84
C VAL A 19 12.89 -1.63 5.66
N GLN A 20 12.75 -1.51 6.98
CA GLN A 20 13.88 -1.52 7.90
C GLN A 20 14.40 -2.95 8.13
N GLN A 21 15.52 -3.05 8.83
CA GLN A 21 15.94 -4.31 9.44
C GLN A 21 14.91 -4.84 10.45
N GLU A 22 15.00 -6.13 10.78
CA GLU A 22 14.15 -6.78 11.78
C GLU A 22 14.11 -5.98 13.10
N LEU A 23 12.90 -5.76 13.62
CA LEU A 23 12.71 -5.01 14.86
C LEU A 23 13.19 -5.83 16.06
N THR A 24 14.29 -5.40 16.66
CA THR A 24 14.79 -5.98 17.92
C THR A 24 14.28 -5.19 19.13
N GLU A 25 14.28 -5.83 20.30
CA GLU A 25 13.92 -5.15 21.55
C GLU A 25 14.88 -3.98 21.88
N GLU A 26 16.15 -4.05 21.47
CA GLU A 26 17.10 -2.94 21.62
C GLU A 26 16.69 -1.73 20.78
N ILE A 27 16.40 -1.96 19.48
CA ILE A 27 15.95 -0.92 18.55
C ILE A 27 14.65 -0.27 19.06
N LEU A 28 13.70 -1.09 19.55
CA LEU A 28 12.44 -0.61 20.09
C LEU A 28 12.66 0.27 21.33
N LEU A 29 13.46 -0.18 22.30
CA LEU A 29 13.72 0.57 23.53
C LEU A 29 14.42 1.91 23.25
N ASP A 30 15.36 1.92 22.31
CA ASP A 30 16.04 3.15 21.91
C ASP A 30 15.09 4.12 21.21
N ALA A 31 14.20 3.62 20.34
CA ALA A 31 13.19 4.44 19.68
C ALA A 31 12.20 5.06 20.68
N GLU A 32 11.62 4.27 21.58
CA GLU A 32 10.70 4.77 22.62
C GLU A 32 11.37 5.79 23.54
N LYS A 33 12.66 5.58 23.86
CA LYS A 33 13.45 6.52 24.65
C LYS A 33 13.70 7.83 23.90
N GLN A 34 13.96 7.77 22.59
CA GLN A 34 14.15 8.94 21.75
C GLN A 34 12.85 9.75 21.61
N LEU A 35 11.73 9.05 21.36
CA LEU A 35 10.41 9.67 21.20
C LEU A 35 9.85 10.19 22.53
N GLY A 36 10.24 9.58 23.65
CA GLY A 36 9.70 9.89 24.98
C GLY A 36 8.36 9.21 25.28
N TYR A 37 7.89 8.33 24.39
CA TYR A 37 6.59 7.66 24.47
C TYR A 37 6.73 6.15 24.30
N LYS A 38 5.79 5.42 24.91
CA LYS A 38 5.60 3.99 24.64
C LYS A 38 4.74 3.83 23.40
N LEU A 39 5.16 2.99 22.46
CA LEU A 39 4.44 2.79 21.21
C LEU A 39 3.25 1.82 21.38
N PRO A 40 2.18 1.94 20.58
CA PRO A 40 1.06 1.03 20.66
C PRO A 40 1.47 -0.42 20.42
N LYS A 41 0.88 -1.34 21.20
CA LYS A 41 1.23 -2.76 21.17
C LYS A 41 0.99 -3.36 19.77
N GLU A 42 -0.16 -3.06 19.18
CA GLU A 42 -0.59 -3.54 17.88
C GLU A 42 0.35 -3.06 16.76
N TYR A 43 0.87 -1.83 16.86
CA TYR A 43 1.86 -1.30 15.92
C TYR A 43 3.18 -2.08 16.00
N ILE A 44 3.68 -2.34 17.22
CA ILE A 44 4.88 -3.16 17.43
C ILE A 44 4.68 -4.59 16.89
N GLU A 45 3.51 -5.18 17.08
CA GLU A 45 3.19 -6.52 16.58
C GLU A 45 3.24 -6.58 15.04
N LEU A 46 2.78 -5.52 14.35
CA LEU A 46 2.93 -5.40 12.90
C LEU A 46 4.39 -5.24 12.48
N LEU A 47 5.16 -4.38 13.15
CA LEU A 47 6.57 -4.17 12.82
C LEU A 47 7.45 -5.40 13.05
N LYS A 48 7.02 -6.32 13.91
CA LYS A 48 7.66 -7.65 14.08
C LYS A 48 7.42 -8.58 12.90
N ILE A 49 6.38 -8.36 12.09
CA ILE A 49 6.14 -9.09 10.83
C ILE A 49 7.00 -8.47 9.71
N GLN A 50 6.90 -7.15 9.54
CA GLN A 50 7.75 -6.38 8.63
C GLN A 50 7.93 -4.98 9.21
N ASN A 51 9.17 -4.54 9.37
CA ASN A 51 9.48 -3.28 10.03
C ASN A 51 9.36 -2.10 9.04
N GLY A 52 8.11 -1.74 8.71
CA GLY A 52 7.76 -0.64 7.83
C GLY A 52 7.51 -1.05 6.38
N GLY A 53 6.94 -0.11 5.61
CA GLY A 53 6.63 -0.26 4.18
C GLY A 53 5.15 -0.06 3.87
N TYR A 54 4.79 -0.24 2.59
CA TYR A 54 3.42 -0.08 2.11
C TYR A 54 2.48 -1.17 2.66
N THR A 55 1.25 -0.78 2.98
CA THR A 55 0.17 -1.69 3.36
C THR A 55 -0.79 -1.90 2.19
N ARG A 56 -1.55 -2.99 2.22
CA ARG A 56 -2.64 -3.23 1.27
C ARG A 56 -3.97 -2.65 1.74
N PHE A 57 -4.08 -2.43 3.05
CA PHE A 57 -5.24 -1.87 3.71
C PHE A 57 -4.94 -0.41 3.99
N THR A 58 -5.82 0.47 3.56
CA THR A 58 -5.63 1.92 3.61
C THR A 58 -6.91 2.60 4.09
N LEU A 59 -6.81 3.88 4.48
CA LEU A 59 -8.01 4.71 4.55
C LEU A 59 -8.51 4.98 3.13
N SER A 60 -9.82 5.18 2.98
CA SER A 60 -10.41 5.49 1.67
C SER A 60 -9.73 6.71 1.03
N GLY A 61 -9.18 6.53 -0.17
CA GLY A 61 -8.47 7.58 -0.92
C GLY A 61 -6.98 7.74 -0.58
N ASP A 62 -6.42 6.87 0.27
CA ASP A 62 -5.00 6.85 0.64
C ASP A 62 -4.26 5.64 0.03
N THR A 63 -2.97 5.81 -0.20
CA THR A 63 -2.03 4.77 -0.66
C THR A 63 -1.53 3.87 0.46
N GLY A 64 -1.57 4.34 1.72
CA GLY A 64 -1.33 3.60 2.96
C GLY A 64 0.06 2.97 3.14
N GLN A 65 0.68 3.27 4.27
CA GLN A 65 1.96 2.70 4.68
C GLN A 65 2.07 2.71 6.21
N LEU A 66 3.07 2.01 6.72
CA LEU A 66 3.49 2.18 8.09
C LEU A 66 4.97 2.50 8.09
N TYR A 67 5.34 3.56 8.79
CA TYR A 67 6.74 3.91 9.00
C TYR A 67 7.39 2.81 9.82
N GLY A 68 8.65 2.52 9.55
CA GLY A 68 9.41 1.56 10.35
C GLY A 68 10.08 2.23 11.56
N ILE A 69 10.79 1.41 12.33
CA ILE A 69 11.73 1.86 13.36
C ILE A 69 13.14 1.47 12.90
N GLY A 70 13.91 2.46 12.49
CA GLY A 70 15.26 2.25 12.03
C GLY A 70 15.83 3.45 11.27
N PRO A 71 17.01 3.29 10.64
CA PRO A 71 17.73 4.39 10.01
C PRO A 71 17.22 4.75 8.61
N HIS A 72 16.43 3.90 7.96
CA HIS A 72 15.96 4.13 6.59
C HIS A 72 14.71 5.00 6.57
N PHE A 73 14.44 5.64 5.44
CA PHE A 73 13.16 6.32 5.22
C PHE A 73 12.13 5.30 4.70
N PRO A 74 10.86 5.34 5.16
CA PRO A 74 10.33 6.19 6.22
C PRO A 74 10.54 5.58 7.63
N SER A 75 10.73 6.45 8.63
CA SER A 75 10.97 6.06 10.03
C SER A 75 10.32 7.02 11.01
N ILE A 76 9.65 6.48 12.02
CA ILE A 76 8.97 7.29 13.06
C ILE A 76 9.94 8.10 13.90
N THR A 77 11.21 7.71 13.96
CA THR A 77 12.24 8.41 14.74
C THR A 77 13.03 9.44 13.93
N ALA A 78 12.75 9.56 12.63
CA ALA A 78 13.45 10.46 11.73
C ALA A 78 12.73 11.80 11.52
N MET A 79 11.45 11.90 11.92
CA MET A 79 10.62 13.08 11.69
C MET A 79 10.58 13.99 12.91
N ASP A 80 10.87 15.27 12.70
CA ASP A 80 10.68 16.33 13.68
C ASP A 80 9.71 17.37 13.10
N LEU A 81 8.49 17.40 13.65
CA LEU A 81 7.45 18.33 13.19
C LEU A 81 7.72 19.78 13.66
N THR A 82 8.67 20.02 14.56
CA THR A 82 8.87 21.35 15.16
C THR A 82 9.26 22.44 14.15
N ASP A 83 9.84 22.07 13.00
CA ASP A 83 10.12 22.99 11.90
C ASP A 83 8.84 23.63 11.31
N TYR A 84 7.68 23.02 11.55
CA TYR A 84 6.36 23.49 11.09
C TYR A 84 5.57 24.21 12.19
N ALA A 85 6.16 24.47 13.36
CA ALA A 85 5.45 25.10 14.48
C ALA A 85 4.91 26.51 14.15
N ASP A 86 5.52 27.22 13.20
CA ASP A 86 5.07 28.53 12.74
C ASP A 86 4.05 28.47 11.58
N THR A 87 3.76 27.28 11.04
CA THR A 87 2.87 27.12 9.87
C THR A 87 1.45 26.68 10.25
N VAL A 88 1.25 26.15 11.45
CA VAL A 88 -0.03 25.64 11.93
C VAL A 88 -0.42 26.23 13.29
N SER A 89 -1.71 26.19 13.60
CA SER A 89 -2.31 26.76 14.81
C SER A 89 -2.38 25.79 16.00
N TYR A 90 -2.13 24.50 15.76
CA TYR A 90 -2.23 23.43 16.75
C TYR A 90 -0.88 22.98 17.30
N GLU A 91 -0.91 22.40 18.50
CA GLU A 91 0.29 21.88 19.18
C GLU A 91 0.81 20.63 18.45
N LEU A 92 2.10 20.67 18.08
CA LEU A 92 2.81 19.59 17.40
C LEU A 92 3.53 18.66 18.38
N HIS A 93 3.90 19.15 19.57
CA HIS A 93 4.57 18.31 20.56
C HIS A 93 3.64 17.22 21.07
N GLY A 94 4.07 15.95 20.91
CA GLY A 94 3.26 14.78 21.26
C GLY A 94 2.54 14.14 20.07
N LEU A 95 2.66 14.71 18.86
CA LEU A 95 2.25 14.06 17.62
C LEU A 95 3.45 13.30 17.03
N ILE A 96 3.33 11.98 16.88
CA ILE A 96 4.35 11.12 16.28
C ILE A 96 3.83 10.53 14.96
N PRO A 97 4.28 11.03 13.80
CA PRO A 97 3.89 10.50 12.50
C PRO A 97 4.27 9.04 12.30
N PHE A 98 3.33 8.24 11.82
CA PHE A 98 3.57 6.86 11.40
C PHE A 98 3.11 6.56 9.97
N ASP A 99 2.43 7.52 9.33
CA ASP A 99 2.08 7.56 7.91
C ASP A 99 2.04 9.04 7.47
N GLY A 100 2.20 9.31 6.18
CA GLY A 100 2.12 10.62 5.54
C GLY A 100 3.00 10.74 4.30
N ASP A 101 2.72 11.75 3.49
CA ASP A 101 3.38 12.00 2.20
C ASP A 101 4.33 13.20 2.20
N GLY A 102 4.43 13.92 3.32
CA GLY A 102 5.21 15.15 3.45
C GLY A 102 4.36 16.41 3.65
N GLN A 103 3.08 16.38 3.27
CA GLN A 103 2.14 17.49 3.43
C GLN A 103 1.14 17.20 4.55
N TRP A 104 0.62 15.97 4.57
CA TRP A 104 -0.22 15.46 5.64
C TRP A 104 0.44 14.27 6.34
N TYR A 105 0.00 14.02 7.57
CA TYR A 105 0.45 12.89 8.38
C TYR A 105 -0.69 12.28 9.17
N ILE A 106 -0.58 10.97 9.43
CA ILE A 106 -1.35 10.30 10.48
C ILE A 106 -0.41 10.04 11.65
N CYS A 107 -0.81 10.51 12.82
CA CYS A 107 0.04 10.55 14.00
C CYS A 107 -0.54 9.72 15.15
N PHE A 108 0.35 9.11 15.92
CA PHE A 108 0.05 8.78 17.30
C PHE A 108 -0.01 10.08 18.10
N ASP A 109 -1.15 10.36 18.72
CA ASP A 109 -1.43 11.59 19.46
C ASP A 109 -1.37 11.36 20.97
N TYR A 110 -0.26 11.79 21.57
CA TYR A 110 -0.01 11.69 23.01
C TYR A 110 -0.37 12.97 23.77
N ARG A 111 -0.99 13.98 23.14
CA ARG A 111 -1.27 15.28 23.80
C ARG A 111 -2.23 15.15 24.98
N SER A 112 -3.05 14.10 25.03
CA SER A 112 -3.90 13.76 26.17
C SER A 112 -3.13 13.14 27.34
N GLY A 113 -1.89 12.68 27.13
CA GLY A 113 -1.08 11.96 28.10
C GLY A 113 -1.45 10.48 28.26
N SER A 114 -2.28 9.93 27.37
CA SER A 114 -2.61 8.50 27.34
C SER A 114 -1.41 7.65 26.92
N ILE A 115 -1.28 6.45 27.49
CA ILE A 115 -0.33 5.43 27.01
C ILE A 115 -0.81 4.71 25.76
N ASP A 116 -2.11 4.77 25.50
CA ASP A 116 -2.76 4.28 24.29
C ASP A 116 -3.22 5.54 23.54
N PRO A 117 -2.39 6.06 22.62
CA PRO A 117 -2.63 7.35 21.97
C PRO A 117 -3.83 7.29 21.04
N GLU A 118 -4.53 8.42 20.93
CA GLU A 118 -5.49 8.65 19.85
C GLU A 118 -4.73 8.67 18.51
N ILE A 119 -5.46 8.49 17.41
CA ILE A 119 -4.92 8.61 16.06
C ILE A 119 -5.48 9.87 15.43
N THR A 120 -4.58 10.79 15.07
CA THR A 120 -4.93 12.11 14.56
C THR A 120 -4.35 12.28 13.17
N PHE A 121 -5.20 12.60 12.20
CA PHE A 121 -4.80 13.14 10.92
C PHE A 121 -4.44 14.61 11.08
N ILE A 122 -3.33 15.04 10.48
CA ILE A 122 -2.91 16.44 10.41
C ILE A 122 -2.54 16.82 8.99
N ASP A 123 -2.89 18.04 8.59
CA ASP A 123 -2.50 18.65 7.32
C ASP A 123 -1.74 19.95 7.62
N LEU A 124 -0.43 19.93 7.35
CA LEU A 124 0.45 21.05 7.64
C LEU A 124 0.32 22.20 6.64
N GLU A 125 -0.24 21.95 5.45
CA GLU A 125 -0.48 22.98 4.43
C GLU A 125 -1.80 23.70 4.64
N CYS A 126 -2.82 22.97 5.13
CA CYS A 126 -4.18 23.50 5.31
C CYS A 126 -4.47 24.00 6.74
N ASP A 127 -3.56 23.80 7.71
CA ASP A 127 -3.81 24.09 9.14
C ASP A 127 -5.05 23.34 9.67
N GLU A 128 -5.13 22.05 9.32
CA GLU A 128 -6.24 21.17 9.70
C GLU A 128 -5.76 19.97 10.52
N GLN A 129 -6.58 19.54 11.46
CA GLN A 129 -6.37 18.29 12.20
C GLN A 129 -7.71 17.67 12.58
N GLU A 130 -7.75 16.34 12.62
CA GLU A 130 -8.93 15.56 12.98
C GLU A 130 -8.51 14.29 13.72
N VAL A 131 -9.12 14.04 14.89
CA VAL A 131 -8.99 12.73 15.55
C VAL A 131 -9.83 11.73 14.76
N ILE A 132 -9.18 10.74 14.17
CA ILE A 132 -9.81 9.74 13.29
C ILE A 132 -10.04 8.40 13.98
N ALA A 133 -9.34 8.10 15.07
CA ALA A 133 -9.61 6.91 15.90
C ALA A 133 -9.16 7.09 17.36
N ASP A 134 -9.82 6.38 18.28
CA ASP A 134 -9.52 6.44 19.72
C ASP A 134 -8.24 5.66 20.11
N SER A 135 -7.76 4.76 19.23
CA SER A 135 -6.54 3.96 19.42
C SER A 135 -5.99 3.47 18.08
N PHE A 136 -4.74 2.99 18.05
CA PHE A 136 -4.20 2.35 16.83
C PHE A 136 -4.98 1.09 16.44
N LYS A 137 -5.53 0.37 17.42
CA LYS A 137 -6.38 -0.80 17.16
C LYS A 137 -7.68 -0.41 16.47
N ASP A 138 -8.30 0.70 16.91
CA ASP A 138 -9.53 1.21 16.28
C ASP A 138 -9.23 1.74 14.88
N TYR A 139 -8.08 2.39 14.66
CA TYR A 139 -7.59 2.78 13.34
C TYR A 139 -7.45 1.58 12.39
N LEU A 140 -6.85 0.47 12.83
CA LEU A 140 -6.82 -0.78 12.04
C LEU A 140 -8.23 -1.32 11.74
N GLY A 141 -9.26 -0.91 12.50
CA GLY A 141 -10.66 -1.22 12.24
C GLY A 141 -11.26 -0.44 11.07
N LEU A 142 -10.65 0.67 10.67
CA LEU A 142 -11.10 1.56 9.59
C LEU A 142 -10.47 1.24 8.23
N LEU A 143 -9.38 0.47 8.21
CA LEU A 143 -8.63 0.22 6.98
C LEU A 143 -9.32 -0.83 6.10
N GLU A 144 -9.35 -0.55 4.81
CA GLU A 144 -10.00 -1.38 3.78
C GLU A 144 -9.05 -1.62 2.61
N ILE A 145 -9.26 -2.70 1.85
CA ILE A 145 -8.53 -2.90 0.60
C ILE A 145 -9.23 -2.09 -0.48
N ASP A 146 -8.50 -1.20 -1.16
CA ASP A 146 -9.01 -0.56 -2.37
C ASP A 146 -9.11 -1.60 -3.51
N ALA A 147 -10.35 -2.06 -3.72
CA ALA A 147 -10.72 -2.97 -4.79
C ALA A 147 -11.58 -2.27 -5.86
N GLU A 148 -11.72 -0.93 -5.80
CA GLU A 148 -12.63 -0.21 -6.67
C GLU A 148 -12.19 -0.34 -8.13
N ASN A 149 -13.12 -0.73 -9.01
CA ASN A 149 -12.86 -0.93 -10.43
C ASN A 149 -11.75 -1.95 -10.74
N VAL A 150 -11.43 -2.85 -9.80
CA VAL A 150 -10.50 -3.96 -10.01
C VAL A 150 -11.26 -5.26 -10.24
N TYR A 151 -10.89 -5.97 -11.29
CA TYR A 151 -11.50 -7.22 -11.71
C TYR A 151 -10.46 -8.33 -11.80
N VAL A 152 -10.90 -9.55 -11.56
CA VAL A 152 -10.05 -10.74 -11.54
C VAL A 152 -10.43 -11.66 -12.69
N MET A 153 -9.43 -12.07 -13.47
CA MET A 153 -9.52 -13.14 -14.46
C MET A 153 -8.63 -14.30 -14.02
N GLU A 154 -9.19 -15.50 -13.85
CA GLU A 154 -8.41 -16.71 -13.63
C GLU A 154 -8.16 -17.43 -14.95
N THR A 155 -6.90 -17.75 -15.25
CA THR A 155 -6.50 -18.30 -16.55
C THR A 155 -5.17 -19.06 -16.48
N GLU A 156 -5.09 -20.17 -17.22
CA GLU A 156 -3.86 -20.96 -17.38
C GLU A 156 -2.99 -20.47 -18.56
N LEU A 157 -3.48 -19.47 -19.30
CA LEU A 157 -2.75 -18.88 -20.42
C LEU A 157 -1.63 -17.97 -19.92
N ALA A 158 -0.59 -17.81 -20.72
CA ALA A 158 0.39 -16.76 -20.49
C ALA A 158 -0.28 -15.38 -20.58
N ILE A 159 0.19 -14.40 -19.81
CA ILE A 159 -0.41 -13.06 -19.80
C ILE A 159 -0.41 -12.45 -21.20
N GLU A 160 0.63 -12.69 -22.00
CA GLU A 160 0.73 -12.22 -23.38
C GLU A 160 -0.39 -12.76 -24.28
N ASP A 161 -0.76 -14.03 -24.13
CA ASP A 161 -1.87 -14.63 -24.87
C ASP A 161 -3.21 -14.00 -24.47
N VAL A 162 -3.39 -13.71 -23.17
CA VAL A 162 -4.59 -13.02 -22.66
C VAL A 162 -4.68 -11.59 -23.18
N LEU A 163 -3.55 -10.87 -23.20
CA LEU A 163 -3.47 -9.51 -23.74
C LEU A 163 -3.81 -9.51 -25.24
N GLU A 164 -3.36 -10.50 -26.00
CA GLU A 164 -3.76 -10.65 -27.41
C GLU A 164 -5.26 -10.89 -27.57
N GLU A 165 -5.87 -11.73 -26.73
CA GLU A 165 -7.31 -11.97 -26.76
C GLU A 165 -8.10 -10.69 -26.45
N ILE A 166 -7.72 -9.98 -25.39
CA ILE A 166 -8.32 -8.69 -25.04
C ILE A 166 -8.15 -7.71 -26.21
N SER A 167 -6.94 -7.57 -26.74
CA SER A 167 -6.61 -6.69 -27.86
C SER A 167 -7.49 -6.94 -29.09
N LYS A 168 -7.73 -8.21 -29.44
CA LYS A 168 -8.62 -8.60 -30.54
C LYS A 168 -10.08 -8.21 -30.28
N VAL A 169 -10.56 -8.42 -29.06
CA VAL A 169 -11.96 -8.14 -28.70
C VAL A 169 -12.25 -6.65 -28.65
N VAL A 170 -11.37 -5.86 -28.04
CA VAL A 170 -11.61 -4.42 -27.83
C VAL A 170 -10.87 -3.52 -28.81
N SER A 171 -10.12 -4.11 -29.75
CA SER A 171 -9.38 -3.45 -30.83
C SER A 171 -8.38 -2.40 -30.32
N ILE A 172 -7.51 -2.83 -29.40
CA ILE A 172 -6.42 -2.02 -28.81
C ILE A 172 -5.08 -2.73 -28.99
N GLU A 173 -4.01 -2.04 -28.61
CA GLU A 173 -2.67 -2.59 -28.44
C GLU A 173 -2.20 -2.21 -27.04
N PHE A 174 -1.59 -3.16 -26.33
CA PHE A 174 -0.96 -2.90 -25.04
C PHE A 174 0.47 -2.41 -25.25
N GLU A 175 0.89 -1.47 -24.42
CA GLU A 175 2.28 -1.02 -24.33
C GLU A 175 3.18 -2.12 -23.75
N GLU A 176 4.50 -1.97 -23.89
CA GLU A 176 5.46 -2.77 -23.13
C GLU A 176 5.22 -2.59 -21.63
N PRO A 177 5.37 -3.65 -20.81
CA PRO A 177 5.06 -3.58 -19.39
C PRO A 177 5.98 -2.61 -18.65
N ASP A 178 5.40 -1.82 -17.75
CA ASP A 178 6.14 -1.04 -16.77
C ASP A 178 6.39 -1.88 -15.51
N PHE A 179 7.58 -1.73 -14.91
CA PHE A 179 7.97 -2.36 -13.65
C PHE A 179 8.32 -1.33 -12.57
N TYR A 180 8.43 -0.04 -12.93
CA TYR A 180 9.02 0.98 -12.07
C TYR A 180 8.20 1.25 -10.81
N ASN A 181 6.89 1.38 -10.97
CA ASN A 181 6.01 1.76 -9.86
C ASN A 181 5.82 0.61 -8.87
N TYR A 182 5.65 -0.61 -9.36
CA TYR A 182 5.19 -1.72 -8.55
C TYR A 182 6.11 -2.94 -8.51
N GLY A 183 7.20 -2.98 -9.27
CA GLY A 183 8.12 -4.12 -9.28
C GLY A 183 7.61 -5.38 -9.98
N TYR A 184 6.53 -5.27 -10.76
CA TYR A 184 5.97 -6.33 -11.59
C TYR A 184 5.43 -5.75 -12.89
N ALA A 185 5.22 -6.62 -13.88
CA ALA A 185 4.75 -6.24 -15.19
C ALA A 185 3.31 -5.67 -15.12
N ASP A 186 3.18 -4.38 -15.35
CA ASP A 186 1.89 -3.68 -15.47
C ASP A 186 1.68 -3.24 -16.92
N TYR A 187 0.71 -3.88 -17.60
CA TYR A 187 0.46 -3.67 -19.02
C TYR A 187 -0.65 -2.65 -19.20
N LYS A 188 -0.33 -1.51 -19.80
CA LYS A 188 -1.28 -0.43 -20.07
C LYS A 188 -1.76 -0.46 -21.52
N GLY A 189 -3.07 -0.31 -21.71
CA GLY A 189 -3.69 -0.18 -23.04
C GLY A 189 -4.61 1.03 -23.12
N ASP A 190 -4.45 1.83 -24.18
CA ASP A 190 -5.33 2.96 -24.46
C ASP A 190 -6.69 2.46 -24.98
N PHE A 191 -7.76 2.75 -24.24
CA PHE A 191 -9.11 2.34 -24.63
C PHE A 191 -10.12 3.49 -24.45
N LYS A 192 -10.67 3.96 -25.56
CA LYS A 192 -11.56 5.13 -25.62
C LYS A 192 -10.85 6.38 -25.07
N ASP A 193 -11.45 7.05 -24.10
CA ASP A 193 -10.91 8.28 -23.47
C ASP A 193 -10.17 7.97 -22.16
N GLY A 194 -9.60 6.77 -22.02
CA GLY A 194 -8.87 6.37 -20.82
C GLY A 194 -8.07 5.09 -21.04
N TYR A 195 -7.77 4.41 -19.93
CA TYR A 195 -6.81 3.31 -19.87
C TYR A 195 -7.39 2.06 -19.21
N ILE A 196 -6.87 0.91 -19.65
CA ILE A 196 -7.02 -0.40 -19.03
C ILE A 196 -5.62 -0.85 -18.59
N TRP A 197 -5.53 -1.39 -17.38
CA TRP A 197 -4.32 -2.07 -16.92
C TRP A 197 -4.58 -3.55 -16.70
N VAL A 198 -3.58 -4.37 -17.01
CA VAL A 198 -3.59 -5.81 -16.73
C VAL A 198 -2.27 -6.16 -16.07
N SER A 199 -2.33 -6.83 -14.92
CA SER A 199 -1.14 -7.25 -14.18
C SER A 199 -1.35 -8.59 -13.48
N PRO A 200 -0.28 -9.38 -13.21
CA PRO A 200 -0.43 -10.67 -12.56
C PRO A 200 -0.68 -10.54 -11.05
N ASN A 201 -1.32 -11.55 -10.46
CA ASN A 201 -1.42 -11.70 -9.00
C ASN A 201 -0.11 -12.25 -8.41
N GLN A 202 0.51 -13.21 -9.09
CA GLN A 202 1.85 -13.69 -8.75
C GLN A 202 2.91 -12.72 -9.27
N VAL A 203 3.67 -12.18 -8.33
CA VAL A 203 4.67 -11.12 -8.57
C VAL A 203 5.94 -11.45 -7.79
N PRO A 204 7.07 -10.76 -8.01
CA PRO A 204 8.22 -10.87 -7.11
C PRO A 204 7.81 -10.65 -5.65
N ALA A 205 8.51 -11.27 -4.70
CA ALA A 205 8.22 -11.03 -3.29
C ALA A 205 8.61 -9.61 -2.84
N SER A 206 9.58 -9.00 -3.54
CA SER A 206 10.12 -7.68 -3.26
C SER A 206 10.75 -7.07 -4.51
N PHE A 207 10.91 -5.75 -4.50
CA PHE A 207 11.59 -5.04 -5.57
C PHE A 207 12.35 -3.81 -5.06
N ILE A 208 13.29 -3.34 -5.88
CA ILE A 208 13.99 -2.07 -5.76
C ILE A 208 14.25 -1.48 -7.14
N ARG A 209 14.26 -0.15 -7.24
CA ARG A 209 14.54 0.58 -8.47
C ARG A 209 16.04 0.71 -8.68
N GLU A 210 16.51 0.63 -9.92
CA GLU A 210 17.93 0.69 -10.25
C GLU A 210 18.58 2.02 -9.84
N GLU A 211 17.79 3.09 -9.78
CA GLU A 211 18.23 4.44 -9.40
C GLU A 211 18.29 4.67 -7.89
N ASP A 212 17.86 3.70 -7.07
CA ASP A 212 17.95 3.83 -5.62
C ASP A 212 19.41 3.84 -5.14
N ASP A 213 19.76 4.78 -4.25
CA ASP A 213 21.11 4.91 -3.72
C ASP A 213 21.64 3.62 -3.05
N ASN A 214 20.73 2.77 -2.55
CA ASN A 214 21.05 1.51 -1.89
C ASN A 214 20.86 0.29 -2.81
N TYR A 215 20.67 0.47 -4.12
CA TYR A 215 20.39 -0.60 -5.08
C TYR A 215 21.37 -1.78 -4.99
N GLU A 216 22.67 -1.51 -5.02
CA GLU A 216 23.71 -2.56 -4.97
C GLU A 216 23.65 -3.41 -3.69
N GLN A 217 23.25 -2.81 -2.57
CA GLN A 217 23.13 -3.49 -1.29
C GLN A 217 21.86 -4.34 -1.23
N LEU A 218 20.73 -3.78 -1.70
CA LEU A 218 19.41 -4.35 -1.48
C LEU A 218 18.95 -5.30 -2.59
N LYS A 219 19.43 -5.17 -3.84
CA LYS A 219 19.03 -6.04 -4.97
C LYS A 219 19.22 -7.54 -4.70
N SER A 220 20.19 -7.89 -3.85
CA SER A 220 20.43 -9.30 -3.46
C SER A 220 19.31 -9.92 -2.60
N LEU A 221 18.44 -9.07 -2.06
CA LEU A 221 17.26 -9.45 -1.26
C LEU A 221 16.03 -9.70 -2.13
N GLU A 222 16.05 -9.32 -3.42
CA GLU A 222 15.00 -9.62 -4.39
C GLU A 222 14.96 -11.12 -4.73
N LYS A 223 14.22 -11.89 -3.93
CA LYS A 223 14.15 -13.35 -4.09
C LYS A 223 12.74 -13.87 -3.92
N GLY A 224 12.38 -14.76 -4.85
CA GLY A 224 11.13 -15.51 -4.81
C GLY A 224 9.94 -14.74 -5.39
N ALA A 225 8.83 -15.45 -5.50
CA ALA A 225 7.54 -14.91 -5.90
C ALA A 225 6.58 -14.94 -4.69
N SER A 226 5.59 -14.06 -4.72
CA SER A 226 4.51 -13.99 -3.74
C SER A 226 3.22 -13.55 -4.43
N LEU A 227 2.10 -13.61 -3.71
CA LEU A 227 0.80 -13.18 -4.21
C LEU A 227 0.47 -11.78 -3.69
N ARG A 228 -0.01 -10.91 -4.58
CA ARG A 228 -0.59 -9.60 -4.21
C ARG A 228 -1.83 -9.80 -3.37
N TYR A 229 -2.71 -10.68 -3.80
CA TYR A 229 -3.91 -11.10 -3.09
C TYR A 229 -3.79 -12.62 -2.82
N PRO A 230 -3.33 -13.05 -1.63
CA PRO A 230 -3.25 -14.44 -1.21
C PRO A 230 -4.61 -15.16 -1.15
N GLU A 231 -5.71 -14.41 -1.19
CA GLU A 231 -7.07 -14.90 -1.34
C GLU A 231 -7.33 -15.47 -2.74
N LEU A 232 -6.53 -15.08 -3.72
CA LEU A 232 -6.66 -15.47 -5.13
C LEU A 232 -5.60 -16.50 -5.54
N SER A 233 -5.87 -17.21 -6.64
CA SER A 233 -4.91 -18.13 -7.27
C SER A 233 -3.70 -17.38 -7.84
N GLU A 234 -2.57 -18.09 -8.01
CA GLU A 234 -1.40 -17.57 -8.73
C GLU A 234 -1.67 -17.34 -10.22
N HIS A 235 -2.68 -18.03 -10.76
CA HIS A 235 -3.16 -17.94 -12.14
C HIS A 235 -4.15 -16.77 -12.37
N CYS A 236 -4.36 -15.93 -11.35
CA CYS A 236 -5.20 -14.76 -11.47
C CYS A 236 -4.44 -13.57 -12.08
N LEU A 237 -5.09 -12.90 -13.01
CA LEU A 237 -4.73 -11.58 -13.53
C LEU A 237 -5.70 -10.54 -12.96
N LEU A 238 -5.18 -9.39 -12.61
CA LEU A 238 -5.93 -8.22 -12.18
C LEU A 238 -6.11 -7.30 -13.38
N VAL A 239 -7.33 -6.81 -13.57
CA VAL A 239 -7.70 -5.86 -14.62
C VAL A 239 -8.33 -4.65 -13.96
N SER A 240 -7.73 -3.48 -14.13
CA SER A 240 -8.24 -2.22 -13.59
C SER A 240 -8.49 -1.19 -14.67
N PHE A 241 -9.32 -0.19 -14.35
CA PHE A 241 -9.77 0.81 -15.31
C PHE A 241 -9.54 2.21 -14.76
N SER A 242 -9.09 3.12 -15.63
CA SER A 242 -8.90 4.54 -15.27
C SER A 242 -10.18 5.27 -14.86
N GLY A 243 -11.34 4.65 -15.09
CA GLY A 243 -12.58 5.16 -14.59
C GLY A 243 -13.79 4.38 -15.07
N ASP A 244 -14.91 4.75 -14.47
CA ASP A 244 -16.15 4.01 -14.50
C ASP A 244 -16.80 3.93 -15.89
N LYS A 245 -16.60 4.96 -16.72
CA LYS A 245 -17.02 5.00 -18.13
C LYS A 245 -16.24 3.98 -18.98
N VAL A 246 -14.92 3.89 -18.77
CA VAL A 246 -14.02 3.00 -19.51
C VAL A 246 -14.38 1.55 -19.20
N ARG A 247 -14.53 1.23 -17.91
CA ARG A 247 -15.01 -0.06 -17.41
C ARG A 247 -16.30 -0.51 -18.10
N LYS A 248 -17.34 0.34 -18.13
CA LYS A 248 -18.64 0.00 -18.73
C LYS A 248 -18.55 -0.28 -20.23
N GLU A 249 -17.80 0.52 -20.98
CA GLU A 249 -17.58 0.29 -22.41
C GLU A 249 -16.76 -0.98 -22.67
N PHE A 250 -15.81 -1.30 -21.80
CA PHE A 250 -15.01 -2.53 -21.89
C PHE A 250 -15.89 -3.76 -21.72
N PHE A 251 -16.69 -3.83 -20.66
CA PHE A 251 -17.60 -4.96 -20.44
C PHE A 251 -18.67 -5.09 -21.53
N LYS A 252 -19.12 -3.97 -22.10
CA LYS A 252 -20.02 -4.00 -23.26
C LYS A 252 -19.34 -4.65 -24.47
N ALA A 253 -18.06 -4.38 -24.71
CA ALA A 253 -17.30 -5.03 -25.78
C ALA A 253 -17.05 -6.52 -25.50
N LEU A 254 -16.98 -6.93 -24.23
CA LEU A 254 -16.83 -8.32 -23.82
C LEU A 254 -18.12 -9.17 -23.86
N THR A 255 -19.29 -8.58 -24.16
CA THR A 255 -20.61 -9.28 -24.06
C THR A 255 -20.62 -10.65 -24.77
N ASP A 256 -20.02 -10.73 -25.97
CA ASP A 256 -19.98 -11.96 -26.78
C ASP A 256 -18.61 -12.68 -26.71
N SER A 257 -17.75 -12.27 -25.79
CA SER A 257 -16.40 -12.84 -25.60
C SER A 257 -16.40 -14.04 -24.63
N PRO A 258 -15.53 -15.03 -24.84
CA PRO A 258 -15.28 -16.08 -23.84
C PRO A 258 -14.65 -15.55 -22.56
N ILE A 259 -14.06 -14.35 -22.57
CA ILE A 259 -13.43 -13.73 -21.41
C ILE A 259 -14.47 -13.52 -20.31
N LYS A 260 -14.15 -13.98 -19.10
CA LYS A 260 -14.96 -13.80 -17.89
C LYS A 260 -14.09 -13.22 -16.78
N MET A 261 -14.67 -12.28 -16.05
CA MET A 261 -14.03 -11.60 -14.94
C MET A 261 -15.03 -11.49 -13.79
N LYS A 262 -14.51 -11.41 -12.57
CA LYS A 262 -15.29 -11.13 -11.35
C LYS A 262 -14.75 -9.86 -10.70
N GLU A 263 -15.57 -9.17 -9.93
CA GLU A 263 -15.09 -8.03 -9.14
C GLU A 263 -14.16 -8.55 -8.04
N LEU A 264 -13.05 -7.84 -7.80
CA LEU A 264 -12.11 -8.22 -6.75
C LEU A 264 -12.78 -8.18 -5.37
N GLU A 265 -13.63 -7.17 -5.12
CA GLU A 265 -14.39 -7.02 -3.88
C GLU A 265 -15.22 -8.27 -3.54
N GLU A 266 -15.92 -8.85 -4.53
CA GLU A 266 -16.71 -10.08 -4.37
C GLU A 266 -15.86 -11.32 -3.98
N LEU A 267 -14.55 -11.26 -4.20
CA LEU A 267 -13.62 -12.35 -3.90
C LEU A 267 -12.88 -12.16 -2.57
N LEU A 268 -12.81 -10.93 -2.07
CA LEU A 268 -12.13 -10.60 -0.81
C LEU A 268 -13.04 -10.70 0.42
N ASP A 269 -14.35 -10.58 0.26
CA ASP A 269 -15.35 -10.76 1.34
C ASP A 269 -16.28 -11.97 1.06
N PRO A 270 -15.80 -13.23 1.23
CA PRO A 270 -16.55 -14.44 0.90
C PRO A 270 -17.65 -14.84 1.90
#